data_AF-A0A845GFE4-F1
#
_entry.id   AF-A0A845GFE4-F1
#
_cell.length_a   1.000
_cell.length_b   1.000
_cell.length_c   1.000
_cell.angle_alpha   90.00
_cell.angle_beta   90.00
_cell.angle_gamma   90.00
#
_symmetry.space_group_name_H-M   'P 1'
#
loop_
_entity.id
_entity.type
_entity.pdbx_description
1 polymer ?
#
loop_
_entity_poly.entity_id
_entity_poly.type
_entity_poly.pdbx_seq_one_letter_code
_entity_poly.pdbx_strand_id
1 'polypeptide(L)'
;LPAPPSATRKAAPTAPAPSARATWGLPEPGFVYCCFSAPEHITPERFATWMRILHQVPDSVLWLQSSSEPVRDNLRVAAMQRGVPSERLCFAEPAAPDQQAAHYLAADLFLDTAPHASADIAGDVLWAGLPLLTSTGRGSASRTGASLLLAAGLPELVTASEQKYEARAIRLAERPKELARLRNRLRKHRDSAPLFDTPQLVADLEQLYLRVAKGMSPAVLANAARAAAAASRPGPP
;
A
#
# COMPACT_ATOMS: atom_id res chain seq x y z
N LEU A 1 1.79 -28.97 25.57
CA LEU A 1 0.77 -27.89 25.55
C LEU A 1 0.06 -27.98 24.21
N PRO A 2 -1.27 -28.17 24.18
CA PRO A 2 -2.00 -28.06 22.92
C PRO A 2 -1.82 -26.64 22.36
N ALA A 3 -1.62 -26.54 21.05
CA ALA A 3 -1.47 -25.25 20.37
C ALA A 3 -2.70 -24.37 20.67
N PRO A 4 -2.52 -23.07 20.96
CA PRO A 4 -3.65 -22.17 21.09
C PRO A 4 -4.48 -22.19 19.79
N PRO A 5 -5.79 -21.92 19.86
CA PRO A 5 -6.63 -21.84 18.67
C PRO A 5 -5.97 -20.88 17.69
N SER A 6 -5.77 -21.37 16.46
CA SER A 6 -5.27 -20.63 15.30
C SER A 6 -5.86 -19.23 15.33
N ALA A 7 -5.00 -18.20 15.38
CA ALA A 7 -5.41 -16.80 15.23
C ALA A 7 -6.40 -16.73 14.07
N THR A 8 -7.68 -16.46 14.37
CA THR A 8 -8.76 -16.50 13.39
C THR A 8 -8.38 -15.58 12.24
N ARG A 9 -8.16 -16.16 11.06
CA ARG A 9 -7.81 -15.43 9.84
C ARG A 9 -8.86 -14.33 9.66
N LYS A 10 -8.43 -13.06 9.63
CA LYS A 10 -9.33 -11.91 9.38
C LYS A 10 -10.12 -12.22 8.11
N ALA A 11 -11.45 -12.12 8.14
CA ALA A 11 -12.23 -12.40 6.96
C ALA A 11 -11.84 -11.43 5.82
N ALA A 12 -11.91 -11.93 4.58
CA ALA A 12 -11.84 -11.10 3.40
C ALA A 12 -12.95 -10.03 3.46
N PRO A 13 -12.65 -8.73 3.37
CA PRO A 13 -13.70 -7.73 3.34
C PRO A 13 -14.47 -7.82 2.02
N THR A 14 -15.80 -7.66 2.10
CA THR A 14 -16.69 -7.63 0.94
C THR A 14 -16.65 -6.25 0.30
N ALA A 15 -16.55 -6.19 -1.03
CA ALA A 15 -16.61 -4.93 -1.77
C ALA A 15 -17.89 -4.16 -1.39
N PRO A 16 -17.79 -2.86 -1.02
CA PRO A 16 -18.98 -2.07 -0.76
C PRO A 16 -19.77 -1.90 -2.06
N ALA A 17 -21.07 -1.65 -1.94
CA ALA A 17 -21.90 -1.33 -3.09
C ALA A 17 -21.31 -0.11 -3.84
N PRO A 18 -21.42 -0.02 -5.17
CA PRO A 18 -20.91 1.11 -5.94
C PRO A 18 -21.32 2.48 -5.38
N SER A 19 -22.57 2.58 -4.89
CA SER A 19 -23.16 3.77 -4.25
C SER A 19 -22.50 4.21 -2.94
N ALA A 20 -21.53 3.46 -2.41
CA ALA A 20 -20.83 3.81 -1.18
C ALA A 20 -19.86 4.99 -1.40
N ARG A 21 -19.32 5.19 -2.62
CA ARG A 21 -18.43 6.33 -2.89
C ARG A 21 -19.16 7.66 -2.69
N ALA A 22 -20.39 7.77 -3.17
CA ALA A 22 -21.24 8.94 -2.92
C ALA A 22 -21.44 9.22 -1.41
N THR A 23 -21.60 8.19 -0.58
CA THR A 23 -21.75 8.37 0.89
C THR A 23 -20.50 8.91 1.59
N TRP A 24 -19.33 8.79 0.95
CA TRP A 24 -18.06 9.33 1.42
C TRP A 24 -17.64 10.62 0.71
N GLY A 25 -18.53 11.22 -0.09
CA GLY A 25 -18.25 12.45 -0.84
C GLY A 25 -17.22 12.26 -1.96
N LEU A 26 -17.04 11.03 -2.43
CA LEU A 26 -16.15 10.71 -3.56
C LEU A 26 -16.90 10.83 -4.89
N PRO A 27 -16.21 11.18 -5.98
CA PRO A 27 -16.84 11.32 -7.28
C PRO A 27 -17.29 9.97 -7.86
N GLU A 28 -18.45 9.99 -8.51
CA GLU A 28 -18.93 8.94 -9.39
C GLU A 28 -19.38 9.60 -10.72
N PRO A 29 -18.65 9.43 -11.85
CA PRO A 29 -17.41 8.66 -12.05
C PRO A 29 -16.14 9.40 -11.60
N GLY A 30 -15.02 8.68 -11.44
CA GLY A 30 -13.71 9.27 -11.16
C GLY A 30 -12.70 8.26 -10.61
N PHE A 31 -11.40 8.55 -10.76
CA PHE A 31 -10.33 7.71 -10.21
C PHE A 31 -9.96 8.17 -8.80
N VAL A 32 -10.05 7.27 -7.81
CA VAL A 32 -9.78 7.61 -6.41
C VAL A 32 -8.38 7.12 -6.03
N TYR A 33 -7.42 8.03 -6.00
CA TYR A 33 -6.17 7.81 -5.27
C TYR A 33 -6.45 7.93 -3.78
N CYS A 34 -5.77 7.16 -2.93
CA CYS A 34 -5.85 7.39 -1.49
C CYS A 34 -4.48 7.30 -0.80
N CYS A 35 -4.37 7.97 0.35
CA CYS A 35 -3.28 7.80 1.29
C CYS A 35 -3.83 8.04 2.69
N PHE A 36 -3.92 6.98 3.48
CA PHE A 36 -4.42 7.03 4.86
C PHE A 36 -3.30 6.94 5.91
N SER A 37 -2.06 7.21 5.49
CA SER A 37 -0.98 7.43 6.44
C SER A 37 -1.14 8.74 7.19
N ALA A 38 -0.48 8.79 8.34
CA ALA A 38 -0.44 9.97 9.19
C ALA A 38 0.04 11.21 8.38
N PRO A 39 -0.63 12.37 8.48
CA PRO A 39 -0.30 13.55 7.68
C PRO A 39 1.16 14.01 7.80
N GLU A 40 1.81 13.78 8.94
CA GLU A 40 3.22 14.05 9.18
C GLU A 40 4.19 13.24 8.30
N HIS A 41 3.73 12.12 7.72
CA HIS A 41 4.50 11.34 6.75
C HIS A 41 4.44 11.92 5.33
N ILE A 42 3.52 12.85 5.08
CA ILE A 42 3.34 13.50 3.78
C ILE A 42 4.33 14.66 3.67
N THR A 43 5.45 14.41 3.01
CA THR A 43 6.46 15.45 2.74
C THR A 43 5.96 16.43 1.67
N PRO A 44 6.44 17.70 1.67
CA PRO A 44 6.12 18.67 0.62
C PRO A 44 6.44 18.17 -0.80
N GLU A 45 7.52 17.40 -0.95
CA GLU A 45 7.96 16.82 -2.23
C GLU A 45 6.99 15.72 -2.69
N ARG A 46 6.60 14.80 -1.80
CA ARG A 46 5.63 13.74 -2.11
C ARG A 46 4.27 14.35 -2.45
N PHE A 47 3.82 15.33 -1.68
CA PHE A 47 2.57 16.03 -1.95
C PHE A 47 2.61 16.75 -3.31
N ALA A 48 3.72 17.41 -3.65
CA ALA A 48 3.89 18.01 -4.97
C ALA A 48 3.83 16.98 -6.10
N THR A 49 4.39 15.78 -5.91
CA THR A 49 4.25 14.66 -6.86
C THR A 49 2.78 14.26 -7.03
N TRP A 50 2.02 14.15 -5.94
CA TRP A 50 0.59 13.86 -6.04
C TRP A 50 -0.18 14.95 -6.77
N MET A 51 0.15 16.23 -6.60
CA MET A 51 -0.51 17.30 -7.35
C MET A 51 -0.24 17.21 -8.85
N ARG A 52 0.98 16.83 -9.26
CA ARG A 52 1.29 16.58 -10.68
C ARG A 52 0.55 15.37 -11.25
N ILE A 53 0.37 14.31 -10.45
CA ILE A 53 -0.47 13.15 -10.82
C ILE A 53 -1.92 13.60 -11.03
N LEU A 54 -2.50 14.33 -10.08
CA LEU A 54 -3.87 14.83 -10.19
C LEU A 54 -4.02 15.73 -11.42
N HIS A 55 -3.07 16.62 -11.70
CA HIS A 55 -3.12 17.47 -12.88
C HIS A 55 -3.18 16.68 -14.19
N GLN A 56 -2.41 15.59 -14.31
CA GLN A 56 -2.36 14.76 -15.52
C GLN A 56 -3.54 13.78 -15.66
N VAL A 57 -4.26 13.49 -14.57
CA VAL A 57 -5.41 12.59 -14.57
C VAL A 57 -6.66 13.40 -14.25
N PRO A 58 -7.34 14.00 -15.25
CA PRO A 58 -8.57 14.74 -15.03
C PRO A 58 -9.61 13.83 -14.37
N ASP A 59 -10.47 14.42 -13.52
CA ASP A 59 -11.52 13.70 -12.77
C ASP A 59 -11.05 12.72 -11.70
N SER A 60 -9.75 12.68 -11.39
CA SER A 60 -9.25 11.95 -10.21
C SER A 60 -9.29 12.78 -8.93
N VAL A 61 -9.39 12.12 -7.79
CA VAL A 61 -9.29 12.75 -6.46
C VAL A 61 -8.22 12.07 -5.63
N LEU A 62 -7.69 12.80 -4.66
CA LEU A 62 -6.83 12.26 -3.62
C LEU A 62 -7.60 12.22 -2.31
N TRP A 63 -7.85 11.01 -1.81
CA TRP A 63 -8.56 10.77 -0.56
C TRP A 63 -7.57 10.56 0.58
N LEU A 64 -7.54 11.50 1.52
CA LEU A 64 -6.65 11.51 2.68
C LEU A 64 -7.41 11.20 3.96
N GLN A 65 -6.69 10.79 5.02
CA GLN A 65 -7.30 10.57 6.34
C GLN A 65 -6.78 11.61 7.32
N SER A 66 -7.69 12.37 7.94
CA SER A 66 -7.37 13.33 9.00
C SER A 66 -8.65 13.74 9.69
N SER A 67 -8.66 13.81 11.01
CA SER A 67 -9.74 14.40 11.82
C SER A 67 -9.49 15.88 12.18
N SER A 68 -8.34 16.43 11.79
CA SER A 68 -7.93 17.79 12.13
C SER A 68 -8.26 18.76 10.99
N GLU A 69 -9.24 19.65 11.21
CA GLU A 69 -9.61 20.66 10.21
C GLU A 69 -8.43 21.58 9.80
N PRO A 70 -7.57 22.06 10.71
CA PRO A 70 -6.37 22.80 10.32
C PRO A 70 -5.44 22.04 9.37
N VAL A 71 -5.30 20.72 9.55
CA VAL A 71 -4.51 19.89 8.62
C VAL A 71 -5.18 19.81 7.25
N ARG A 72 -6.50 19.63 7.22
CA ARG A 72 -7.28 19.58 5.97
C ARG A 72 -7.16 20.88 5.20
N ASP A 73 -7.32 22.01 5.89
CA ASP A 73 -7.23 23.35 5.29
C ASP A 73 -5.83 23.66 4.77
N ASN A 74 -4.78 23.30 5.53
CA ASN A 74 -3.40 23.45 5.07
C ASN A 74 -3.14 22.65 3.78
N LEU A 75 -3.63 21.41 3.69
CA LEU A 75 -3.50 20.58 2.50
C LEU A 75 -4.28 21.14 1.30
N ARG A 76 -5.51 21.64 1.53
CA ARG A 76 -6.32 22.31 0.50
C ARG A 76 -5.61 23.56 -0.04
N VAL A 77 -5.09 24.42 0.82
CA VAL A 77 -4.32 25.61 0.42
C VAL A 77 -3.08 25.20 -0.36
N ALA A 78 -2.34 24.19 0.11
CA ALA A 78 -1.14 23.70 -0.57
C ALA A 78 -1.45 23.10 -1.96
N ALA A 79 -2.60 22.48 -2.15
CA ALA A 79 -3.07 21.99 -3.44
C ALA A 79 -3.41 23.15 -4.39
N MET A 80 -4.17 24.14 -3.91
CA MET A 80 -4.54 25.33 -4.69
C MET A 80 -3.30 26.10 -5.16
N GLN A 81 -2.29 26.25 -4.31
CA GLN A 81 -1.00 26.86 -4.67
C GLN A 81 -0.26 26.12 -5.79
N ARG A 82 -0.59 24.84 -6.02
CA ARG A 82 -0.04 23.98 -7.08
C ARG A 82 -0.99 23.83 -8.27
N GLY A 83 -2.06 24.63 -8.32
CA GLY A 83 -3.02 24.62 -9.43
C GLY A 83 -4.01 23.45 -9.40
N VAL A 84 -4.17 22.78 -8.25
CA VAL A 84 -5.17 21.73 -8.06
C VAL A 84 -6.32 22.27 -7.23
N PRO A 85 -7.58 22.26 -7.73
CA PRO A 85 -8.75 22.69 -6.96
C PRO A 85 -8.88 21.91 -5.65
N SER A 86 -9.29 22.58 -4.58
CA SER A 86 -9.36 21.99 -3.24
C SER A 86 -10.38 20.85 -3.15
N GLU A 87 -11.39 20.86 -4.02
CA GLU A 87 -12.43 19.82 -4.15
C GLU A 87 -11.86 18.49 -4.63
N ARG A 88 -10.65 18.49 -5.21
CA ARG A 88 -9.95 17.25 -5.58
C ARG A 88 -9.23 16.58 -4.40
N LEU A 89 -9.22 17.22 -3.23
CA LEU A 89 -8.82 16.60 -1.97
C LEU A 89 -10.06 16.22 -1.16
N CYS A 90 -10.28 14.92 -1.03
CA CYS A 90 -11.31 14.37 -0.17
C CYS A 90 -10.69 13.96 1.18
N PHE A 91 -11.47 13.98 2.26
CA PHE A 91 -10.99 13.61 3.59
C PHE A 91 -11.91 12.60 4.25
N ALA A 92 -11.36 11.45 4.64
CA ALA A 92 -12.00 10.49 5.52
C ALA A 92 -11.68 10.83 6.99
N GLU A 93 -12.68 10.61 7.85
CA GLU A 93 -12.43 10.48 9.28
C GLU A 93 -11.77 9.12 9.58
N PRO A 94 -10.92 9.03 10.62
CA PRO A 94 -10.46 7.75 11.15
C PRO A 94 -11.66 6.85 11.49
N ALA A 95 -11.63 5.60 11.03
CA ALA A 95 -12.74 4.69 11.14
C ALA A 95 -12.37 3.39 11.89
N ALA A 96 -13.38 2.69 12.38
CA ALA A 96 -13.19 1.35 12.95
C ALA A 96 -12.67 0.37 11.87
N PRO A 97 -12.01 -0.74 12.23
CA PRO A 97 -11.35 -1.63 11.27
C PRO A 97 -12.23 -2.11 10.10
N ASP A 98 -13.50 -2.42 10.34
CA ASP A 98 -14.43 -2.89 9.30
C ASP A 98 -14.80 -1.77 8.31
N GLN A 99 -14.99 -0.55 8.81
CA GLN A 99 -15.25 0.63 7.99
C GLN A 99 -13.99 1.03 7.20
N GLN A 100 -12.81 0.88 7.80
CA GLN A 100 -11.54 1.15 7.13
C GLN A 100 -11.33 0.22 5.93
N ALA A 101 -11.70 -1.06 6.06
CA ALA A 101 -11.65 -1.99 4.94
C ALA A 101 -12.59 -1.58 3.79
N ALA A 102 -13.77 -1.05 4.12
CA ALA A 102 -14.70 -0.50 3.12
C ALA A 102 -14.11 0.72 2.40
N HIS A 103 -13.42 1.62 3.11
CA HIS A 103 -12.70 2.74 2.49
C HIS A 103 -11.62 2.26 1.51
N TYR A 104 -10.81 1.25 1.89
CA TYR A 104 -9.80 0.71 0.97
C TYR A 104 -10.42 0.12 -0.29
N LEU A 105 -11.55 -0.55 -0.18
CA LEU A 105 -12.24 -1.13 -1.34
C LEU A 105 -12.85 -0.06 -2.25
N ALA A 106 -13.21 1.10 -1.71
CA ALA A 106 -13.71 2.24 -2.46
C ALA A 106 -12.63 2.96 -3.27
N ALA A 107 -11.37 2.91 -2.82
CA ALA A 107 -10.24 3.50 -3.54
C ALA A 107 -9.79 2.63 -4.74
N ASP A 108 -9.03 3.25 -5.65
CA ASP A 108 -8.50 2.62 -6.85
C ASP A 108 -7.00 2.29 -6.73
N LEU A 109 -6.21 3.21 -6.17
CA LEU A 109 -4.78 3.03 -5.93
C LEU A 109 -4.35 3.72 -4.65
N PHE A 110 -3.65 2.99 -3.78
CA PHE A 110 -3.00 3.58 -2.61
C PHE A 110 -1.65 4.19 -3.02
N LEU A 111 -1.44 5.46 -2.68
CA LEU A 111 -0.21 6.20 -2.92
C LEU A 111 0.62 6.24 -1.63
N ASP A 112 1.70 5.46 -1.57
CA ASP A 112 2.59 5.38 -0.41
C ASP A 112 3.42 6.67 -0.26
N THR A 113 3.81 6.97 0.98
CA THR A 113 4.67 8.10 1.34
C THR A 113 6.16 7.73 1.29
N ALA A 114 7.03 8.73 1.21
CA ALA A 114 8.48 8.57 1.40
C ALA A 114 9.05 9.81 2.10
N PRO A 115 10.07 9.67 2.97
CA PRO A 115 10.90 8.48 3.22
C PRO A 115 10.29 7.44 4.16
N HIS A 116 9.19 7.76 4.83
CA HIS A 116 8.47 6.86 5.72
C HIS A 116 7.34 6.17 4.96
N ALA A 117 7.53 4.90 4.60
CA ALA A 117 6.48 4.12 3.97
C ALA A 117 5.35 3.82 4.96
N SER A 118 4.13 3.65 4.45
CA SER A 118 2.89 3.27 5.16
C SER A 118 2.91 1.83 5.69
N ALA A 119 4.02 1.41 6.30
CA ALA A 119 4.29 0.03 6.68
C ALA A 119 3.28 -0.56 7.68
N ASP A 120 2.77 0.29 8.56
CA ASP A 120 1.78 0.00 9.59
C ASP A 120 0.42 -0.42 9.01
N ILE A 121 0.02 0.13 7.86
CA ILE A 121 -1.28 -0.14 7.23
C ILE A 121 -1.19 -0.86 5.88
N ALA A 122 0.00 -0.97 5.29
CA ALA A 122 0.20 -1.58 3.97
C ALA A 122 -0.27 -3.04 3.92
N GLY A 123 -0.12 -3.80 5.00
CA GLY A 123 -0.65 -5.16 5.13
C GLY A 123 -2.18 -5.19 4.99
N ASP A 124 -2.89 -4.31 5.70
CA ASP A 124 -4.35 -4.19 5.64
C ASP A 124 -4.84 -3.69 4.27
N VAL A 125 -4.14 -2.74 3.66
CA VAL A 125 -4.42 -2.23 2.31
C VAL A 125 -4.36 -3.37 1.28
N LEU A 126 -3.26 -4.13 1.30
CA LEU A 126 -3.05 -5.25 0.40
C LEU A 126 -4.03 -6.40 0.72
N TRP A 127 -4.32 -6.65 2.00
CA TRP A 127 -5.32 -7.62 2.43
C TRP A 127 -6.70 -7.23 1.90
N ALA A 128 -7.11 -5.98 1.97
CA ALA A 128 -8.38 -5.50 1.41
C ALA A 128 -8.45 -5.66 -0.12
N GLY A 129 -7.31 -5.79 -0.80
CA GLY A 129 -7.23 -5.95 -2.25
C GLY A 129 -7.07 -4.64 -3.01
N LEU A 130 -6.64 -3.57 -2.32
CA LEU A 130 -6.28 -2.29 -2.90
C LEU A 130 -4.79 -2.32 -3.30
N PRO A 131 -4.44 -2.12 -4.57
CA PRO A 131 -3.05 -2.02 -4.99
C PRO A 131 -2.36 -0.82 -4.34
N LEU A 132 -1.14 -1.02 -3.86
CA LEU A 132 -0.31 0.00 -3.22
C LEU A 132 0.90 0.29 -4.10
N LEU A 133 1.13 1.57 -4.42
CA LEU A 133 2.27 2.05 -5.19
C LEU A 133 3.29 2.69 -4.24
N THR A 134 4.54 2.22 -4.28
CA THR A 134 5.63 2.75 -3.44
C THR A 134 6.86 3.12 -4.26
N SER A 135 7.79 3.84 -3.63
CA SER A 135 9.12 4.12 -4.19
C SER A 135 10.22 3.71 -3.22
N THR A 136 11.27 3.07 -3.73
CA THR A 136 12.45 2.73 -2.92
C THR A 136 13.36 3.93 -2.80
N GLY A 137 13.53 4.43 -1.58
CA GLY A 137 14.49 5.48 -1.25
C GLY A 137 15.84 4.94 -0.76
N ARG A 138 16.68 5.86 -0.24
CA ARG A 138 17.92 5.52 0.45
C ARG A 138 17.65 5.37 1.95
N GLY A 139 17.28 4.16 2.39
CA GLY A 139 17.05 3.87 3.82
C GLY A 139 16.14 2.66 4.04
N SER A 140 16.21 2.02 5.21
CA SER A 140 15.40 0.84 5.54
C SER A 140 13.90 1.13 5.58
N ALA A 141 13.48 2.28 6.12
CA ALA A 141 12.08 2.70 6.21
C ALA A 141 11.40 2.78 4.82
N SER A 142 12.15 3.19 3.79
CA SER A 142 11.67 3.25 2.41
C SER A 142 11.62 1.89 1.69
N ARG A 143 12.09 0.81 2.34
CA ARG A 143 12.10 -0.55 1.77
C ARG A 143 10.99 -1.45 2.32
N THR A 144 10.29 -1.04 3.37
CA THR A 144 9.22 -1.86 3.95
C THR A 144 8.06 -2.05 2.98
N GLY A 145 7.56 -0.96 2.38
CA GLY A 145 6.53 -1.04 1.32
C GLY A 145 6.95 -1.94 0.16
N ALA A 146 8.22 -1.83 -0.28
CA ALA A 146 8.76 -2.69 -1.32
C ALA A 146 8.81 -4.17 -0.91
N SER A 147 9.21 -4.47 0.33
CA SER A 147 9.23 -5.84 0.86
C SER A 147 7.84 -6.46 0.92
N LEU A 148 6.83 -5.69 1.36
CA LEU A 148 5.44 -6.14 1.43
C LEU A 148 4.88 -6.40 0.03
N LEU A 149 5.16 -5.53 -0.95
CA LEU A 149 4.75 -5.73 -2.33
C LEU A 149 5.41 -6.95 -2.99
N LEU A 150 6.68 -7.21 -2.69
CA LEU A 150 7.35 -8.43 -3.13
C LEU A 150 6.68 -9.68 -2.54
N ALA A 151 6.39 -9.68 -1.24
CA ALA A 151 5.70 -10.77 -0.57
C ALA A 151 4.24 -10.94 -1.04
N ALA A 152 3.59 -9.86 -1.50
CA ALA A 152 2.25 -9.88 -2.11
C ALA A 152 2.25 -10.24 -3.60
N GLY A 153 3.42 -10.44 -4.23
CA GLY A 153 3.53 -10.75 -5.65
C GLY A 153 3.21 -9.57 -6.58
N LEU A 154 3.49 -8.33 -6.15
CA LEU A 154 3.32 -7.10 -6.93
C LEU A 154 4.64 -6.29 -7.10
N PRO A 155 5.74 -6.89 -7.58
CA PRO A 155 7.02 -6.18 -7.74
C PRO A 155 6.93 -4.95 -8.65
N GLU A 156 6.00 -4.92 -9.62
CA GLU A 156 5.83 -3.82 -10.57
C GLU A 156 5.17 -2.56 -9.97
N LEU A 157 4.79 -2.59 -8.69
CA LEU A 157 4.35 -1.43 -7.92
C LEU A 157 5.47 -0.85 -7.03
N VAL A 158 6.68 -1.38 -7.16
CA VAL A 158 7.88 -0.83 -6.54
C VAL A 158 8.62 0.02 -7.57
N THR A 159 8.71 1.32 -7.33
CA THR A 159 9.38 2.26 -8.24
C THR A 159 10.72 2.74 -7.71
N ALA A 160 11.65 3.07 -8.59
CA ALA A 160 13.03 3.42 -8.21
C ALA A 160 13.30 4.94 -8.16
N SER A 161 12.31 5.77 -8.50
CA SER A 161 12.43 7.23 -8.47
C SER A 161 11.06 7.89 -8.43
N GLU A 162 11.02 9.17 -8.05
CA GLU A 162 9.82 10.02 -8.08
C GLU A 162 9.16 10.05 -9.47
N GLN A 163 9.93 10.18 -10.53
CA GLN A 163 9.41 10.24 -11.91
C GLN A 163 8.74 8.92 -12.30
N LYS A 164 9.32 7.78 -11.88
CA LYS A 164 8.73 6.46 -12.13
C LYS A 164 7.49 6.23 -11.28
N TYR A 165 7.47 6.72 -10.04
CA TYR A 165 6.30 6.70 -9.18
C TYR A 165 5.13 7.46 -9.82
N GLU A 166 5.38 8.70 -10.23
CA GLU A 166 4.40 9.57 -10.90
C GLU A 166 3.84 8.92 -12.17
N ALA A 167 4.72 8.50 -13.09
CA ALA A 167 4.32 7.86 -14.34
C ALA A 167 3.54 6.55 -14.10
N ARG A 168 3.88 5.81 -13.04
CA ARG A 168 3.19 4.56 -12.70
C ARG A 168 1.78 4.83 -12.18
N ALA A 169 1.60 5.84 -11.33
CA ALA A 169 0.28 6.25 -10.83
C ALA A 169 -0.65 6.64 -11.99
N ILE A 170 -0.17 7.55 -12.86
CA ILE A 170 -0.93 8.05 -14.02
C ILE A 170 -1.33 6.88 -14.94
N ARG A 171 -0.37 6.02 -15.31
CA ARG A 171 -0.64 4.87 -16.18
C ARG A 171 -1.73 3.96 -15.62
N LEU A 172 -1.76 3.74 -14.30
CA LEU A 172 -2.76 2.86 -13.68
C LEU A 172 -4.16 3.47 -13.69
N ALA A 173 -4.27 4.81 -13.62
CA ALA A 173 -5.54 5.50 -13.83
C ALA A 173 -6.03 5.44 -15.28
N GLU A 174 -5.13 5.56 -16.24
CA GLU A 174 -5.47 5.52 -17.67
C GLU A 174 -5.70 4.10 -18.21
N ARG A 175 -5.29 3.06 -17.47
CA ARG A 175 -5.39 1.65 -17.90
C ARG A 175 -6.22 0.81 -16.94
N PRO A 176 -7.56 0.94 -16.93
CA PRO A 176 -8.45 0.19 -16.04
C PRO A 176 -8.26 -1.34 -16.11
N LYS A 177 -7.97 -1.88 -17.30
CA LYS A 177 -7.70 -3.32 -17.48
C LYS A 177 -6.43 -3.77 -16.75
N GLU A 178 -5.41 -2.92 -16.69
CA GLU A 178 -4.17 -3.21 -15.97
C GLU A 178 -4.40 -3.18 -14.46
N LEU A 179 -5.09 -2.14 -13.96
CA LEU A 179 -5.45 -2.05 -12.56
C LEU A 179 -6.34 -3.23 -12.11
N ALA A 180 -7.32 -3.61 -12.93
CA ALA A 180 -8.18 -4.77 -12.66
C ALA A 180 -7.37 -6.07 -12.55
N ARG A 181 -6.33 -6.26 -13.38
CA ARG A 181 -5.41 -7.41 -13.28
C ARG A 181 -4.66 -7.42 -11.94
N LEU A 182 -4.16 -6.27 -11.49
CA LEU A 182 -3.50 -6.15 -10.18
C LEU A 182 -4.46 -6.48 -9.02
N ARG A 183 -5.67 -5.91 -9.04
CA ARG A 183 -6.72 -6.20 -8.04
C ARG A 183 -7.13 -7.67 -8.04
N ASN A 184 -7.21 -8.29 -9.21
CA ASN A 184 -7.52 -9.72 -9.32
C ASN A 184 -6.37 -10.59 -8.79
N ARG A 185 -5.11 -10.18 -9.03
CA ARG A 185 -3.94 -10.89 -8.50
C ARG A 185 -3.92 -10.82 -6.97
N LEU A 186 -4.13 -9.65 -6.37
CA LEU A 186 -4.26 -9.53 -4.91
C LEU A 186 -5.36 -10.44 -4.34
N ARG A 187 -6.55 -10.43 -4.96
CA ARG A 187 -7.66 -11.29 -4.51
C ARG A 187 -7.34 -12.79 -4.61
N LYS A 188 -6.76 -13.23 -5.73
CA LYS A 188 -6.42 -14.64 -5.96
C LYS A 188 -5.28 -15.14 -5.07
N HIS A 189 -4.27 -14.30 -4.83
CA HIS A 189 -3.11 -14.67 -4.03
C HIS A 189 -3.27 -14.34 -2.55
N ARG A 190 -4.37 -13.72 -2.12
CA ARG A 190 -4.61 -13.36 -0.71
C ARG A 190 -4.39 -14.54 0.24
N ASP A 191 -4.87 -15.72 -0.13
CA ASP A 191 -4.79 -16.89 0.73
C ASP A 191 -3.47 -17.66 0.62
N SER A 192 -2.67 -17.41 -0.43
CA SER A 192 -1.45 -18.16 -0.76
C SER A 192 -0.18 -17.31 -0.76
N ALA A 193 -0.29 -15.99 -0.60
CA ALA A 193 0.85 -15.09 -0.63
C ALA A 193 1.63 -15.23 0.68
N PRO A 194 2.98 -15.32 0.64
CA PRO A 194 3.81 -15.36 1.85
C PRO A 194 3.51 -14.23 2.83
N LEU A 195 3.06 -13.07 2.33
CA LEU A 195 2.66 -11.94 3.16
C LEU A 195 1.56 -12.27 4.19
N PHE A 196 0.67 -13.21 3.87
CA PHE A 196 -0.51 -13.53 4.69
C PHE A 196 -0.51 -14.96 5.23
N ASP A 197 0.63 -15.65 5.13
CA ASP A 197 0.83 -16.99 5.67
C ASP A 197 1.47 -16.90 7.07
N THR A 198 0.65 -16.61 8.07
CA THR A 198 1.10 -16.53 9.47
C THR A 198 1.71 -17.85 9.96
N PRO A 199 1.14 -19.04 9.69
CA PRO A 199 1.78 -20.31 10.05
C PRO A 199 3.19 -20.47 9.49
N GLN A 200 3.40 -20.19 8.20
CA GLN A 200 4.73 -20.27 7.60
C GLN A 200 5.69 -19.22 8.18
N LEU A 201 5.21 -18.00 8.42
CA LEU A 201 6.00 -16.95 9.08
C LEU A 201 6.48 -17.38 10.47
N VAL A 202 5.61 -17.99 11.27
CA VAL A 202 5.96 -18.50 12.61
C VAL A 202 7.00 -19.61 12.50
N ALA A 203 6.82 -20.56 11.59
CA ALA A 203 7.79 -21.64 11.37
C ALA A 203 9.17 -21.09 10.95
N ASP A 204 9.21 -20.13 10.03
CA ASP A 204 10.45 -19.50 9.57
C ASP A 204 11.17 -18.74 10.70
N LEU A 205 10.39 -18.07 11.57
CA LEU A 205 10.89 -17.34 12.72
C LEU A 205 11.44 -18.28 13.80
N GLU A 206 10.76 -19.37 14.10
CA GLU A 206 11.22 -20.42 15.02
C GLU A 206 12.55 -21.03 14.53
N GLN A 207 12.65 -21.35 13.23
CA GLN A 207 13.89 -21.84 12.63
C GLN A 207 15.02 -20.80 12.68
N LEU A 208 14.70 -19.51 12.59
CA LEU A 208 15.68 -18.44 12.79
C LEU A 208 16.18 -18.41 14.24
N TYR A 209 15.27 -18.45 15.23
CA TYR A 209 15.64 -18.46 16.64
C TYR A 209 16.51 -19.67 17.01
N LEU A 210 16.18 -20.86 16.49
CA LEU A 210 17.01 -22.05 16.71
C LEU A 210 18.42 -21.91 16.13
N ARG A 211 18.57 -21.27 14.96
CA ARG A 211 19.89 -21.02 14.36
C ARG A 211 20.70 -20.02 15.16
N VAL A 212 20.08 -18.94 15.64
CA VAL A 212 20.72 -17.95 16.52
C VAL A 212 21.15 -18.60 17.84
N ALA A 213 20.28 -19.42 18.46
CA ALA A 213 20.59 -20.14 19.69
C ALA A 213 21.76 -21.13 19.54
N LYS A 214 21.94 -21.71 18.34
CA LYS A 214 23.08 -22.56 17.98
C LYS A 214 24.37 -21.79 17.67
N GLY A 215 24.39 -20.47 17.85
CA GLY A 215 25.58 -19.64 17.67
C GLY A 215 25.92 -19.31 16.22
N MET A 216 24.99 -19.50 15.27
CA MET A 216 25.22 -19.03 13.90
C MET A 216 25.29 -17.51 13.88
N SER A 217 26.40 -16.96 13.36
CA SER A 217 26.57 -15.51 13.28
C SER A 217 25.54 -14.88 12.33
N PRO A 218 25.13 -13.63 12.57
CA PRO A 218 24.22 -12.89 11.69
C PRO A 218 24.69 -12.85 10.22
N ALA A 219 26.01 -12.86 9.98
CA ALA A 219 26.59 -12.87 8.64
C ALA A 219 26.33 -14.17 7.89
N VAL A 220 26.40 -15.31 8.57
CA VAL A 220 26.10 -16.64 8.00
C VAL A 220 24.60 -16.75 7.67
N LEU A 221 23.74 -16.22 8.54
CA LEU A 221 22.29 -16.20 8.34
C LEU A 221 21.89 -15.31 7.15
N ALA A 222 22.50 -14.14 7.01
CA ALA A 222 22.26 -13.24 5.90
C ALA A 222 22.68 -13.83 4.54
N ASN A 223 23.81 -14.55 4.50
CA ASN A 223 24.29 -15.22 3.30
C ASN A 223 23.40 -16.40 2.89
N ALA A 224 22.95 -17.21 3.86
CA ALA A 224 22.02 -18.31 3.61
C ALA A 224 20.66 -17.81 3.08
N ALA A 225 20.12 -16.72 3.65
CA ALA A 225 18.88 -16.11 3.17
C ALA A 225 18.99 -15.57 1.75
N ARG A 226 20.12 -14.94 1.40
CA ARG A 226 20.38 -14.46 0.02
C ARG A 226 20.48 -15.60 -0.99
N ALA A 227 21.14 -16.70 -0.62
CA ALA A 227 21.25 -17.89 -1.47
C ALA A 227 19.88 -18.54 -1.72
N ALA A 228 19.04 -18.67 -0.68
CA ALA A 228 17.68 -19.18 -0.82
C ALA A 228 16.81 -18.28 -1.70
N ALA A 229 16.87 -16.95 -1.51
CA ALA A 229 16.13 -16.00 -2.33
C ALA A 229 16.57 -15.99 -3.81
N ALA A 230 17.83 -16.33 -4.10
CA ALA A 230 18.33 -16.47 -5.47
C ALA A 230 17.86 -17.77 -6.13
N ALA A 231 17.75 -18.86 -5.37
CA ALA A 231 17.28 -20.16 -5.85
C ALA A 231 15.77 -20.20 -6.16
N SER A 232 14.97 -19.37 -5.48
CA SER A 232 13.51 -19.30 -5.67
C SER A 232 13.06 -18.35 -6.79
N ARG A 233 13.97 -17.71 -7.53
CA ARG A 233 13.61 -16.89 -8.68
C ARG A 233 13.33 -17.81 -9.89
N PRO A 234 12.17 -17.71 -10.56
CA PRO A 234 11.98 -18.39 -11.83
C PRO A 234 13.01 -17.84 -12.84
N GLY A 235 13.67 -18.76 -13.57
CA GLY A 235 14.67 -18.42 -14.58
C GLY A 235 14.13 -17.48 -15.65
N PRO A 236 15.00 -16.71 -16.33
CA PRO A 236 14.57 -15.81 -17.38
C PRO A 236 13.88 -16.60 -18.52
N PRO A 237 12.96 -15.96 -19.25
CA PRO A 237 12.26 -16.58 -20.38
C PRO A 237 13.21 -16.98 -21.51
#